data_AF-A0A4Q5RZJ1-F1
#
_entry.id   AF-A0A4Q5RZJ1-F1
#
_cell.length_a   1.000
_cell.length_b   1.000
_cell.length_c   1.000
_cell.angle_alpha   90.00
_cell.angle_beta   90.00
_cell.angle_gamma   90.00
#
_symmetry.space_group_name_H-M   'P 1'
#
loop_
_entity.id
_entity.type
_entity.pdbx_description
1 polymer ?
#
loop_
_entity_poly.entity_id
_entity_poly.type
_entity_poly.pdbx_seq_one_letter_code
_entity_poly.pdbx_strand_id
1 'polypeptide(L)'
;MDGNSLAALRAEIRDIYKSDARPWVVGYSGGKDSTTALQLIWTALADLPPEERRKPVYVISSDTLVETPVVSRYIDVSLERIGAASLEQGMPFEPHKVMPDVDRSFWVNLLGRGYPAPSRRFRWCTERLKIEPANEFIKSRVAEFGEVVMVLGVRSQESATRAQVMSLHKIEGSRLSRHSSLLNAFVYAPIADFSTDEVWTYLLQEQSPWGNDNRDLVAMYRNAASGECPLVVDDTTPSCGNSRFGCWVCTVVERDRAMEAMIDSGEEWMTPLLEFRDDLAKTQVPDDKLKFREHRRRSGTVSFIGDTARPMPGPYTMTHCRKMLKQLLITQKDIKASAPEGENTTLITEPELHEIRRLWRSERGDWEDSVPRIVREVLGKDLNWVSDDAVAFTADDGELLDSVCAENGVPTELVVRLLDIERASHGLKRRHGVHTGIEGAFRREWRDIDEIVAERIAKLGDSGQDVDADELDDAEDAEGVTQ
;
A
#
# COMPACT_ATOMS: atom_id res chain seq x y z
N MET A 1 4.39 29.90 17.58
CA MET A 1 5.82 30.27 17.57
C MET A 1 5.99 31.78 17.50
N ASP A 2 6.91 32.32 18.28
CA ASP A 2 7.41 33.68 18.11
C ASP A 2 8.37 33.77 16.91
N GLY A 3 8.51 34.94 16.27
CA GLY A 3 9.36 35.06 15.06
C GLY A 3 10.83 34.71 15.29
N ASN A 4 11.32 34.80 16.53
CA ASN A 4 12.70 34.48 16.89
C ASN A 4 13.00 32.98 16.86
N SER A 5 12.06 32.12 17.28
CA SER A 5 12.25 30.65 17.22
C SER A 5 12.32 30.15 15.79
N LEU A 6 11.49 30.70 14.90
CA LEU A 6 11.51 30.35 13.47
C LEU A 6 12.81 30.79 12.78
N ALA A 7 13.33 31.99 13.10
CA ALA A 7 14.60 32.46 12.56
C ALA A 7 15.78 31.58 13.01
N ALA A 8 15.79 31.14 14.27
CA ALA A 8 16.78 30.21 14.79
C ALA A 8 16.71 28.85 14.07
N LEU A 9 15.51 28.32 13.82
CA LEU A 9 15.33 27.08 13.08
C LEU A 9 15.82 27.19 11.63
N ARG A 10 15.51 28.29 10.93
CA ARG A 10 16.03 28.53 9.57
C ARG A 10 17.55 28.62 9.54
N ALA A 11 18.17 29.24 10.56
CA ALA A 11 19.62 29.27 10.69
C ALA A 11 20.21 27.87 10.91
N GLU A 12 19.61 27.07 11.79
CA GLU A 12 20.01 25.67 12.00
C GLU A 12 19.94 24.85 10.71
N ILE A 13 18.84 24.94 9.96
CA ILE A 13 18.67 24.25 8.68
C ILE A 13 19.82 24.60 7.72
N ARG A 14 20.16 25.89 7.59
CA ARG A 14 21.27 26.34 6.73
C ARG A 14 22.62 25.81 7.20
N ASP A 15 22.87 25.79 8.51
CA ASP A 15 24.14 25.30 9.07
C ASP A 15 24.32 23.81 8.80
N ILE A 16 23.26 23.00 9.00
CA ILE A 16 23.28 21.58 8.67
C ILE A 16 23.47 21.38 7.15
N TYR A 17 22.74 22.15 6.33
CA TYR A 17 22.86 22.06 4.87
C TYR A 17 24.28 22.38 4.38
N LYS A 18 24.97 23.36 4.98
CA LYS A 18 26.34 23.72 4.61
C LYS A 18 27.43 22.86 5.22
N SER A 19 27.12 22.07 6.25
CA SER A 19 28.11 21.29 7.00
C SER A 19 28.79 20.19 6.18
N ASP A 20 28.16 19.75 5.09
CA ASP A 20 28.64 18.66 4.24
C ASP A 20 28.04 18.71 2.82
N ALA A 21 28.51 17.79 1.97
CA ALA A 21 28.04 17.63 0.58
C ALA A 21 26.95 16.56 0.40
N ARG A 22 26.41 15.98 1.49
CA ARG A 22 25.44 14.88 1.39
C ARG A 22 24.13 15.39 0.83
N PRO A 23 23.54 14.74 -0.19
CA PRO A 23 22.26 15.14 -0.72
C PRO A 23 21.17 14.97 0.33
N TRP A 24 20.14 15.81 0.22
CA TRP A 24 18.99 15.74 1.10
C TRP A 24 17.85 15.00 0.40
N VAL A 25 17.14 14.16 1.13
CA VAL A 25 15.95 13.43 0.67
C VAL A 25 14.78 13.82 1.57
N VAL A 26 13.92 14.71 1.11
CA VAL A 26 12.74 15.17 1.85
C VAL A 26 11.57 14.25 1.56
N GLY A 27 11.05 13.57 2.58
CA GLY A 27 9.83 12.78 2.47
C GLY A 27 8.59 13.67 2.43
N TYR A 28 7.88 13.67 1.31
CA TYR A 28 6.71 14.51 1.06
C TYR A 28 5.46 13.67 0.79
N SER A 29 4.43 13.81 1.62
CA SER A 29 3.15 13.09 1.48
C SER A 29 1.97 13.99 1.12
N GLY A 30 2.21 15.30 0.91
CA GLY A 30 1.13 16.28 0.76
C GLY A 30 0.35 16.58 2.04
N GLY A 31 0.65 15.90 3.16
CA GLY A 31 0.05 16.18 4.46
C GLY A 31 0.67 17.41 5.15
N LYS A 32 -0.05 17.98 6.13
CA LYS A 32 0.36 19.19 6.87
C LYS A 32 1.81 19.15 7.36
N ASP A 33 2.23 18.05 8.00
CA ASP A 33 3.54 17.96 8.63
C ASP A 33 4.66 17.91 7.58
N SER A 34 4.46 17.14 6.50
CA SER A 34 5.43 17.04 5.39
C SER A 34 5.52 18.32 4.57
N THR A 35 4.39 19.02 4.37
CA THR A 35 4.34 20.33 3.71
C THR A 35 5.08 21.37 4.52
N THR A 36 4.85 21.44 5.84
CA THR A 36 5.57 22.35 6.74
C THR A 36 7.07 22.08 6.72
N ALA A 37 7.49 20.82 6.82
CA ALA A 37 8.91 20.47 6.76
C ALA A 37 9.56 20.92 5.44
N LEU A 38 8.91 20.67 4.29
CA LEU A 38 9.42 21.08 2.99
C LEU A 38 9.47 22.61 2.83
N GLN A 39 8.43 23.33 3.27
CA GLN A 39 8.41 24.80 3.24
C GLN A 39 9.52 25.39 4.12
N LEU A 40 9.78 24.81 5.30
CA LEU A 40 10.88 25.23 6.17
C LEU A 40 12.24 25.03 5.51
N ILE A 41 12.47 23.87 4.88
CA ILE A 41 13.72 23.64 4.15
C ILE A 41 13.85 24.64 3.00
N TRP A 42 12.82 24.79 2.17
CA TRP A 42 12.85 25.70 1.03
C TRP A 42 13.16 27.14 1.44
N THR A 43 12.41 27.68 2.40
CA THR A 43 12.58 29.06 2.86
C THR A 43 13.95 29.27 3.49
N ALA A 44 14.46 28.32 4.28
CA ALA A 44 15.80 28.41 4.85
C ALA A 44 16.90 28.42 3.79
N LEU A 45 16.76 27.61 2.72
CA LEU A 45 17.73 27.56 1.62
C LEU A 45 17.61 28.76 0.67
N ALA A 46 16.42 29.35 0.54
CA ALA A 46 16.21 30.56 -0.26
C ALA A 46 16.97 31.76 0.30
N ASP A 47 17.19 31.81 1.62
CA ASP A 47 18.03 32.82 2.29
C ASP A 47 19.53 32.66 1.97
N LEU A 48 19.96 31.52 1.43
CA LEU A 48 21.36 31.32 1.02
C LEU A 48 21.61 31.96 -0.35
N PRO A 49 22.81 32.53 -0.57
CA PRO A 49 23.26 32.91 -1.92
C PRO A 49 23.22 31.71 -2.88
N PRO A 50 22.89 31.89 -4.18
CA PRO A 50 22.81 30.79 -5.15
C PRO A 50 24.07 29.92 -5.20
N GLU A 51 25.24 30.51 -5.01
CA GLU A 51 26.53 29.81 -4.97
C GLU A 51 26.72 28.89 -3.77
N GLU A 52 25.91 29.01 -2.72
CA GLU A 52 25.93 28.12 -1.54
C GLU A 52 24.88 27.00 -1.66
N ARG A 53 23.97 27.05 -2.64
CA ARG A 53 22.92 26.05 -2.88
C ARG A 53 23.43 24.85 -3.71
N ARG A 54 24.57 24.27 -3.31
CA ARG A 54 25.35 23.37 -4.19
C ARG A 54 24.92 21.91 -4.23
N LYS A 55 24.15 21.42 -3.26
CA LYS A 55 23.82 19.99 -3.16
C LYS A 55 22.35 19.74 -3.49
N PRO A 56 22.02 18.63 -4.16
CA PRO A 56 20.65 18.36 -4.54
C PRO A 56 19.78 18.04 -3.33
N VAL A 57 18.51 18.47 -3.41
CA VAL A 57 17.46 18.21 -2.43
C VAL A 57 16.34 17.46 -3.16
N TYR A 58 16.37 16.13 -3.07
CA TYR A 58 15.34 15.28 -3.64
C TYR A 58 14.06 15.36 -2.80
N VAL A 59 12.93 15.68 -3.42
CA VAL A 59 11.61 15.64 -2.77
C VAL A 59 10.91 14.38 -3.22
N ILE A 60 10.83 13.37 -2.35
CA ILE A 60 10.24 12.08 -2.72
C ILE A 60 8.81 11.97 -2.21
N SER A 61 7.90 11.49 -3.05
CA SER A 61 6.56 11.09 -2.65
C SER A 61 6.27 9.66 -3.04
N SER A 62 5.86 8.84 -2.08
CA SER A 62 5.47 7.45 -2.32
C SER A 62 4.02 7.37 -2.76
N ASP A 63 3.80 7.00 -4.02
CA ASP A 63 2.47 6.68 -4.54
C ASP A 63 2.23 5.18 -4.45
N THR A 64 1.18 4.81 -3.72
CA THR A 64 0.78 3.40 -3.53
C THR A 64 -0.05 2.84 -4.68
N LEU A 65 -0.41 3.68 -5.67
CA LEU A 65 -1.34 3.40 -6.77
C LEU A 65 -2.79 3.14 -6.31
N VAL A 66 -3.06 3.32 -5.01
CA VAL A 66 -4.39 3.15 -4.41
C VAL A 66 -4.73 4.28 -3.42
N GLU A 67 -4.03 5.41 -3.50
CA GLU A 67 -4.45 6.64 -2.82
C GLU A 67 -5.77 7.15 -3.43
N THR A 68 -6.57 7.87 -2.66
CA THR A 68 -7.81 8.47 -3.18
C THR A 68 -7.48 9.40 -4.37
N PRO A 69 -8.21 9.32 -5.51
CA PRO A 69 -7.90 10.10 -6.71
C PRO A 69 -7.65 11.60 -6.49
N VAL A 70 -8.51 12.26 -5.70
CA VAL A 70 -8.37 13.69 -5.34
C VAL A 70 -7.04 13.98 -4.65
N VAL A 71 -6.61 13.08 -3.76
CA VAL A 71 -5.33 13.19 -3.03
C VAL A 71 -4.15 12.91 -3.96
N SER A 72 -4.25 11.90 -4.83
CA SER A 72 -3.23 11.61 -5.85
C SER A 72 -3.01 12.83 -6.74
N ARG A 73 -4.09 13.44 -7.24
CA ARG A 73 -4.02 14.64 -8.08
C ARG A 73 -3.41 15.81 -7.33
N TYR A 74 -3.79 16.04 -6.07
CA TYR A 74 -3.19 17.09 -5.23
C TYR A 74 -1.68 16.92 -5.09
N ILE A 75 -1.21 15.68 -4.87
CA ILE A 75 0.23 15.38 -4.76
C ILE A 75 0.92 15.60 -6.10
N ASP A 76 0.35 15.12 -7.21
CA ASP A 76 0.93 15.27 -8.55
C ASP A 76 1.09 16.74 -8.94
N VAL A 77 0.03 17.54 -8.79
CA VAL A 77 0.08 19.00 -9.03
C VAL A 77 1.10 19.68 -8.12
N SER A 78 1.22 19.24 -6.86
CA SER A 78 2.19 19.80 -5.93
C SER A 78 3.63 19.50 -6.35
N LEU A 79 3.93 18.27 -6.78
CA LEU A 79 5.26 17.90 -7.26
C LEU A 79 5.63 18.65 -8.55
N GLU A 80 4.70 18.80 -9.48
CA GLU A 80 4.90 19.60 -10.70
C GLU A 80 5.24 21.06 -10.36
N ARG A 81 4.48 21.66 -9.43
CA ARG A 81 4.73 23.03 -8.96
C ARG A 81 6.05 23.18 -8.24
N ILE A 82 6.43 22.21 -7.40
CA ILE A 82 7.74 22.19 -6.73
C ILE A 82 8.86 22.19 -7.76
N GLY A 83 8.77 21.35 -8.80
CA GLY A 83 9.77 21.30 -9.87
C GLY A 83 9.85 22.60 -10.67
N ALA A 84 8.70 23.15 -11.08
CA ALA A 84 8.63 24.41 -11.82
C ALA A 84 9.20 25.59 -11.01
N ALA A 85 8.80 25.72 -9.75
CA ALA A 85 9.29 26.75 -8.85
C ALA A 85 10.79 26.61 -8.59
N SER A 86 11.30 25.37 -8.54
CA SER A 86 12.73 25.15 -8.30
C SER A 86 13.57 25.66 -9.47
N LEU A 87 13.12 25.44 -10.69
CA LEU A 87 13.77 25.95 -11.90
C LEU A 87 13.66 27.48 -11.98
N GLU A 88 12.48 28.04 -11.72
CA GLU A 88 12.25 29.49 -11.78
C GLU A 88 13.07 30.26 -10.74
N GLN A 89 13.18 29.73 -9.52
CA GLN A 89 13.85 30.40 -8.40
C GLN A 89 15.34 30.04 -8.26
N GLY A 90 15.88 29.16 -9.12
CA GLY A 90 17.25 28.67 -9.02
C GLY A 90 17.50 27.93 -7.71
N MET A 91 16.56 27.07 -7.31
CA MET A 91 16.62 26.25 -6.11
C MET A 91 17.07 24.82 -6.44
N PRO A 92 17.68 24.09 -5.49
CA PRO A 92 18.25 22.77 -5.75
C PRO A 92 17.25 21.62 -5.51
N PHE A 93 15.94 21.82 -5.70
CA PHE A 93 14.93 20.81 -5.41
C PHE A 93 14.57 19.98 -6.65
N GLU A 94 14.55 18.66 -6.47
CA GLU A 94 14.22 17.70 -7.52
C GLU A 94 13.06 16.79 -7.05
N PRO A 95 11.82 17.02 -7.50
CA PRO A 95 10.69 16.18 -7.14
C PRO A 95 10.76 14.82 -7.85
N HIS A 96 10.51 13.76 -7.09
CA HIS A 96 10.44 12.39 -7.56
C HIS A 96 9.24 11.67 -6.97
N LYS A 97 8.44 11.06 -7.84
CA LYS A 97 7.39 10.13 -7.44
C LYS A 97 7.96 8.72 -7.46
N VAL A 98 7.90 8.02 -6.32
CA VAL A 98 8.33 6.61 -6.20
C VAL A 98 7.10 5.73 -6.11
N MET A 99 7.14 4.58 -6.79
CA MET A 99 6.01 3.67 -6.92
C MET A 99 6.45 2.24 -6.64
N PRO A 100 5.57 1.36 -6.14
CA PRO A 100 5.87 -0.07 -6.05
C PRO A 100 6.13 -0.67 -7.42
N ASP A 101 7.03 -1.65 -7.46
CA ASP A 101 7.12 -2.55 -8.61
C ASP A 101 5.77 -3.20 -8.88
N VAL A 102 5.44 -3.44 -10.15
CA VAL A 102 4.17 -4.04 -10.58
C VAL A 102 3.92 -5.34 -9.82
N ASP A 103 4.94 -6.19 -9.69
CA ASP A 103 4.86 -7.46 -8.96
C ASP A 103 4.43 -7.29 -7.49
N ARG A 104 4.72 -6.12 -6.89
CA ARG A 104 4.43 -5.80 -5.48
C ARG A 104 3.21 -4.90 -5.32
N SER A 105 2.53 -4.54 -6.39
CA SER A 105 1.38 -3.65 -6.34
C SER A 105 0.23 -4.23 -5.50
N PHE A 106 -0.72 -3.36 -5.14
CA PHE A 106 -1.88 -3.77 -4.34
C PHE A 106 -2.70 -4.85 -5.05
N TRP A 107 -3.04 -4.64 -6.33
CA TRP A 107 -3.88 -5.56 -7.09
C TRP A 107 -3.18 -6.85 -7.47
N VAL A 108 -1.88 -6.82 -7.75
CA VAL A 108 -1.14 -8.05 -8.05
C VAL A 108 -1.07 -8.95 -6.81
N ASN A 109 -0.87 -8.38 -5.61
CA ASN A 109 -0.92 -9.16 -4.38
C ASN A 109 -2.34 -9.62 -4.03
N LEU A 110 -3.33 -8.74 -4.07
CA LEU A 110 -4.69 -9.06 -3.64
C LEU A 110 -5.43 -9.95 -4.65
N LEU A 111 -5.45 -9.58 -5.94
CA LEU A 111 -6.14 -10.34 -6.99
C LEU A 111 -5.26 -11.45 -7.56
N GLY A 112 -4.00 -11.16 -7.87
CA GLY A 112 -3.08 -12.12 -8.48
C GLY A 112 -2.73 -13.27 -7.53
N ARG A 113 -2.25 -12.94 -6.32
CA ARG A 113 -1.85 -13.93 -5.31
C ARG A 113 -2.96 -14.34 -4.34
N GLY A 114 -4.08 -13.61 -4.34
CA GLY A 114 -5.19 -13.85 -3.40
C GLY A 114 -4.88 -13.38 -1.97
N TYR A 115 -3.99 -12.40 -1.77
CA TYR A 115 -3.71 -11.91 -0.41
C TYR A 115 -4.99 -11.36 0.22
N PRO A 116 -5.27 -11.66 1.50
CA PRO A 116 -6.41 -11.04 2.18
C PRO A 116 -6.21 -9.53 2.25
N ALA A 117 -7.33 -8.78 2.25
CA ALA A 117 -7.27 -7.34 2.45
C ALA A 117 -6.53 -7.02 3.77
N PRO A 118 -5.78 -5.90 3.85
CA PRO A 118 -4.99 -5.58 5.03
C PRO A 118 -5.83 -5.48 6.31
N SER A 119 -5.41 -6.19 7.37
CA SER A 119 -6.01 -6.12 8.71
C SER A 119 -5.11 -5.32 9.67
N ARG A 120 -5.51 -5.17 10.95
CA ARG A 120 -4.70 -4.43 11.93
C ARG A 120 -3.34 -5.08 12.18
N ARG A 121 -3.26 -6.40 12.13
CA ARG A 121 -2.05 -7.18 12.43
C ARG A 121 -1.40 -7.74 11.15
N PHE A 122 -2.15 -7.93 10.06
CA PHE A 122 -1.63 -8.32 8.75
C PHE A 122 -1.59 -7.15 7.75
N ARG A 123 -0.69 -6.17 8.00
CA ARG A 123 -0.51 -4.95 7.20
C ARG A 123 0.58 -5.05 6.13
N TRP A 124 0.44 -5.99 5.20
CA TRP A 124 1.43 -6.21 4.15
C TRP A 124 1.63 -5.02 3.20
N CYS A 125 0.65 -4.12 3.09
CA CYS A 125 0.65 -3.00 2.16
C CYS A 125 1.61 -1.87 2.54
N THR A 126 1.85 -1.62 3.83
CA THR A 126 2.67 -0.48 4.27
C THR A 126 4.13 -0.66 3.86
N GLU A 127 4.67 -1.85 4.14
CA GLU A 127 6.04 -2.19 3.75
C GLU A 127 6.22 -2.13 2.23
N ARG A 128 5.38 -2.88 1.50
CA ARG A 128 5.51 -3.07 0.04
C ARG A 128 5.22 -1.82 -0.78
N LEU A 129 4.19 -1.06 -0.42
CA LEU A 129 3.70 0.04 -1.25
C LEU A 129 4.30 1.39 -0.84
N LYS A 130 4.68 1.58 0.43
CA LYS A 130 5.19 2.87 0.93
C LYS A 130 6.67 2.85 1.28
N ILE A 131 7.13 1.85 2.03
CA ILE A 131 8.48 1.82 2.60
C ILE A 131 9.50 1.35 1.58
N GLU A 132 9.27 0.23 0.91
CA GLU A 132 10.23 -0.34 -0.04
C GLU A 132 10.53 0.59 -1.24
N PRO A 133 9.55 1.23 -1.90
CA PRO A 133 9.84 2.13 -3.02
C PRO A 133 10.70 3.32 -2.61
N ALA A 134 10.43 3.90 -1.43
CA ALA A 134 11.24 4.97 -0.87
C ALA A 134 12.65 4.47 -0.51
N ASN A 135 12.75 3.28 0.09
CA ASN A 135 14.04 2.68 0.45
C ASN A 135 14.90 2.40 -0.79
N GLU A 136 14.32 1.90 -1.88
CA GLU A 136 15.08 1.66 -3.12
C GLU A 136 15.63 2.95 -3.71
N PHE A 137 14.84 4.04 -3.71
CA PHE A 137 15.34 5.36 -4.09
C PHE A 137 16.46 5.84 -3.15
N ILE A 138 16.28 5.70 -1.84
CA ILE A 138 17.30 6.12 -0.87
C ILE A 138 18.59 5.31 -1.05
N LYS A 139 18.49 3.99 -1.24
CA LYS A 139 19.64 3.11 -1.50
C LYS A 139 20.37 3.50 -2.77
N SER A 140 19.65 3.87 -3.84
CA SER A 140 20.29 4.31 -5.08
C SER A 140 21.10 5.60 -4.86
N ARG A 141 20.58 6.55 -4.05
CA ARG A 141 21.32 7.77 -3.69
C ARG A 141 22.47 7.52 -2.73
N VAL A 142 22.34 6.59 -1.79
CA VAL A 142 23.45 6.15 -0.94
C VAL A 142 24.55 5.50 -1.79
N ALA A 143 24.20 4.69 -2.79
CA ALA A 143 25.18 4.09 -3.70
C ALA A 143 25.91 5.14 -4.55
N GLU A 144 25.23 6.22 -4.93
CA GLU A 144 25.78 7.30 -5.75
C GLU A 144 26.64 8.29 -4.93
N PHE A 145 26.19 8.69 -3.74
CA PHE A 145 26.80 9.77 -2.94
C PHE A 145 27.50 9.29 -1.66
N GLY A 146 27.45 8.00 -1.35
CA GLY A 146 28.03 7.38 -0.15
C GLY A 146 27.16 7.52 1.11
N GLU A 147 26.64 8.72 1.38
CA GLU A 147 25.74 9.01 2.51
C GLU A 147 24.62 9.97 2.09
N VAL A 148 23.48 9.94 2.78
CA VAL A 148 22.35 10.87 2.55
C VAL A 148 21.75 11.39 3.85
N VAL A 149 21.11 12.56 3.78
CA VAL A 149 20.31 13.12 4.89
C VAL A 149 18.83 13.09 4.51
N MET A 150 18.05 12.27 5.19
CA MET A 150 16.61 12.23 5.07
C MET A 150 15.96 13.30 5.94
N VAL A 151 15.13 14.14 5.34
CA VAL A 151 14.32 15.12 6.08
C VAL A 151 12.90 14.58 6.21
N LEU A 152 12.43 14.42 7.45
CA LEU A 152 11.10 13.86 7.74
C LEU A 152 10.26 14.85 8.56
N GLY A 153 9.00 15.02 8.14
CA GLY A 153 7.99 15.78 8.89
C GLY A 153 7.42 15.00 10.08
N VAL A 154 8.27 14.52 10.98
CA VAL A 154 7.86 13.78 12.19
C VAL A 154 7.91 14.67 13.42
N ARG A 155 6.96 14.44 14.35
CA ARG A 155 6.84 15.19 15.60
C ARG A 155 6.90 14.26 16.81
N SER A 156 7.60 14.67 17.86
CA SER A 156 7.74 13.93 19.11
C SER A 156 6.41 13.76 19.84
N GLN A 157 5.54 14.77 19.76
CA GLN A 157 4.23 14.78 20.41
C GLN A 157 3.18 13.92 19.69
N GLU A 158 3.50 13.29 18.55
CA GLU A 158 2.52 12.48 17.81
C GLU A 158 2.23 11.12 18.48
N SER A 159 3.23 10.51 19.12
CA SER A 159 3.03 9.34 19.99
C SER A 159 4.25 9.07 20.86
N ALA A 160 4.04 8.46 22.02
CA ALA A 160 5.13 8.03 22.91
C ALA A 160 6.12 7.08 22.21
N THR A 161 5.62 6.19 21.34
CA THR A 161 6.45 5.27 20.54
C THR A 161 7.35 6.01 19.56
N ARG A 162 6.83 7.05 18.86
CA ARG A 162 7.66 7.88 17.96
C ARG A 162 8.74 8.64 18.74
N ALA A 163 8.42 9.21 19.89
CA ALA A 163 9.40 9.87 20.75
C ALA A 163 10.53 8.91 21.19
N GLN A 164 10.19 7.67 21.55
CA GLN A 164 11.17 6.65 21.93
C GLN A 164 12.06 6.24 20.75
N VAL A 165 11.50 6.01 19.56
CA VAL A 165 12.31 5.67 18.37
C VAL A 165 13.25 6.81 18.00
N MET A 166 12.78 8.05 18.07
CA MET A 166 13.62 9.23 17.81
C MET A 166 14.77 9.34 18.80
N SER A 167 14.55 9.05 20.09
CA SER A 167 15.61 9.11 21.10
C SER A 167 16.64 7.98 20.93
N LEU A 168 16.20 6.77 20.57
CA LEU A 168 17.07 5.61 20.37
C LEU A 168 18.11 5.79 19.27
N HIS A 169 17.75 6.48 18.19
CA HIS A 169 18.63 6.69 17.05
C HIS A 169 19.37 8.03 17.07
N LYS A 170 19.22 8.82 18.15
CA LYS A 170 19.84 10.13 18.28
C LYS A 170 21.36 10.01 18.35
N ILE A 171 22.06 10.85 17.59
CA ILE A 171 23.52 10.98 17.68
C ILE A 171 23.81 12.08 18.70
N GLU A 172 24.56 11.75 19.75
CA GLU A 172 24.91 12.71 20.80
C GLU A 172 25.69 13.90 20.22
N GLY A 173 25.29 15.12 20.60
CA GLY A 173 25.90 16.36 20.09
C GLY A 173 25.54 16.72 18.64
N SER A 174 24.69 15.93 17.96
CA SER A 174 24.23 16.22 16.60
C SER A 174 22.73 16.50 16.54
N ARG A 175 22.32 17.31 15.56
CA ARG A 175 20.91 17.49 15.17
C ARG A 175 20.40 16.34 14.28
N LEU A 176 21.31 15.49 13.80
CA LEU A 176 20.99 14.32 12.99
C LEU A 176 20.84 13.08 13.87
N SER A 177 19.95 12.18 13.48
CA SER A 177 19.84 10.81 14.00
C SER A 177 20.24 9.81 12.92
N ARG A 178 20.49 8.55 13.29
CA ARG A 178 20.69 7.46 12.32
C ARG A 178 19.33 6.96 11.80
N HIS A 179 19.25 6.56 10.54
CA HIS A 179 18.09 5.83 10.08
C HIS A 179 18.03 4.46 10.78
N SER A 180 16.82 3.95 11.04
CA SER A 180 16.62 2.72 11.82
C SER A 180 17.09 1.46 11.07
N SER A 181 16.95 1.45 9.74
CA SER A 181 17.21 0.27 8.91
C SER A 181 18.17 0.49 7.74
N LEU A 182 18.46 1.75 7.38
CA LEU A 182 19.26 2.06 6.19
C LEU A 182 20.64 2.53 6.65
N LEU A 183 21.65 1.76 6.29
CA LEU A 183 23.04 2.14 6.52
C LEU A 183 23.36 3.41 5.73
N ASN A 184 24.19 4.29 6.30
CA ASN A 184 24.63 5.56 5.70
C ASN A 184 23.51 6.56 5.36
N ALA A 185 22.31 6.36 5.92
CA ALA A 185 21.24 7.34 5.93
C ALA A 185 21.11 7.99 7.31
N PHE A 186 21.11 9.32 7.34
CA PHE A 186 20.87 10.12 8.54
C PHE A 186 19.48 10.75 8.47
N VAL A 187 18.85 11.01 9.60
CA VAL A 187 17.52 11.61 9.67
C VAL A 187 17.61 12.99 10.33
N TYR A 188 16.94 13.96 9.72
CA TYR A 188 16.71 15.29 10.26
C TYR A 188 15.20 15.54 10.34
N ALA A 189 14.73 15.97 11.50
CA ALA A 189 13.30 16.20 11.77
C ALA A 189 13.11 17.66 12.21
N PRO A 190 12.96 18.61 11.27
CA PRO A 190 12.96 20.06 11.58
C PRO A 190 11.76 20.49 12.43
N ILE A 191 10.69 19.69 12.44
CA ILE A 191 9.46 19.98 13.20
C ILE A 191 9.27 19.05 14.40
N ALA A 192 10.33 18.36 14.83
CA ALA A 192 10.28 17.39 15.93
C ALA A 192 9.58 17.93 17.19
N ASP A 193 9.77 19.21 17.49
CA ASP A 193 9.25 19.85 18.69
C ASP A 193 7.92 20.58 18.48
N PHE A 194 7.38 20.61 17.25
CA PHE A 194 6.17 21.37 16.94
C PHE A 194 4.92 20.68 17.51
N SER A 195 3.99 21.48 18.02
CA SER A 195 2.60 21.05 18.24
C SER A 195 1.81 21.02 16.93
N THR A 196 0.62 20.41 16.96
CA THR A 196 -0.30 20.43 15.81
C THR A 196 -0.73 21.86 15.46
N ASP A 197 -0.97 22.70 16.47
CA ASP A 197 -1.42 24.08 16.26
C ASP A 197 -0.29 24.96 15.72
N GLU A 198 0.96 24.69 16.11
CA GLU A 198 2.13 25.36 15.55
C GLU A 198 2.34 25.02 14.07
N VAL A 199 2.12 23.76 13.68
CA VAL A 199 2.14 23.34 12.27
C VAL A 199 1.09 24.11 11.46
N TRP A 200 -0.15 24.18 11.94
CA TRP A 200 -1.21 24.91 11.23
C TRP A 200 -0.98 26.42 11.23
N THR A 201 -0.55 26.98 12.35
CA THR A 201 -0.20 28.40 12.48
C THR A 201 0.87 28.77 11.46
N TYR A 202 1.92 27.96 11.34
CA TYR A 202 2.96 28.15 10.33
C TYR A 202 2.38 28.14 8.92
N LEU A 203 1.62 27.10 8.55
CA LEU A 203 1.05 26.98 7.20
C LEU A 203 0.09 28.13 6.85
N LEU A 204 -0.65 28.67 7.82
CA LEU A 204 -1.57 29.78 7.58
C LEU A 204 -0.88 31.14 7.52
N GLN A 205 0.33 31.27 8.07
CA GLN A 205 1.10 32.52 8.09
C GLN A 205 2.11 32.61 6.94
N GLU A 206 2.73 31.50 6.57
CA GLU A 206 3.73 31.45 5.51
C GLU A 206 3.10 31.05 4.18
N GLN A 207 3.51 31.72 3.09
CA GLN A 207 3.09 31.35 1.75
C GLN A 207 3.87 30.14 1.25
N SER A 208 3.22 29.27 0.49
CA SER A 208 3.90 28.16 -0.15
C SER A 208 4.92 28.66 -1.18
N PRO A 209 6.20 28.28 -1.09
CA PRO A 209 7.22 28.72 -2.04
C PRO A 209 7.00 28.27 -3.49
N TRP A 210 6.17 27.24 -3.69
CA TRP A 210 5.80 26.71 -5.00
C TRP A 210 4.36 27.06 -5.41
N GLY A 211 3.73 28.03 -4.73
CA GLY A 211 2.46 28.62 -5.16
C GLY A 211 1.19 27.83 -4.83
N ASN A 212 1.28 26.75 -4.05
CA ASN A 212 0.07 26.12 -3.48
C ASN A 212 -0.61 27.04 -2.46
N ASP A 213 -1.94 27.05 -2.42
CA ASP A 213 -2.66 27.69 -1.30
C ASP A 213 -2.71 26.71 -0.11
N ASN A 214 -2.07 27.10 0.99
CA ASN A 214 -2.11 26.32 2.23
C ASN A 214 -3.54 26.23 2.79
N ARG A 215 -4.46 27.13 2.39
CA ARG A 215 -5.88 27.04 2.74
C ARG A 215 -6.59 25.90 2.04
N ASP A 216 -6.17 25.51 0.84
CA ASP A 216 -6.73 24.33 0.16
C ASP A 216 -6.42 23.07 0.98
N LEU A 217 -5.20 22.99 1.53
CA LEU A 217 -4.81 21.91 2.43
C LEU A 217 -5.67 21.91 3.71
N VAL A 218 -5.91 23.08 4.30
CA VAL A 218 -6.81 23.20 5.46
C VAL A 218 -8.24 22.79 5.10
N ALA A 219 -8.75 23.20 3.94
CA ALA A 219 -10.07 22.84 3.46
C ALA A 219 -10.19 21.31 3.26
N MET A 220 -9.17 20.68 2.69
CA MET A 220 -9.10 19.23 2.54
C MET A 220 -9.19 18.53 3.90
N TYR A 221 -8.41 18.96 4.90
CA TYR A 221 -8.46 18.41 6.27
C TYR A 221 -9.80 18.68 6.98
N ARG A 222 -10.41 19.85 6.76
CA ARG A 222 -11.72 20.19 7.30
C ARG A 222 -12.82 19.32 6.71
N ASN A 223 -12.81 19.13 5.39
CA ASN A 223 -13.78 18.29 4.69
C ASN A 223 -13.63 16.86 5.17
N ALA A 224 -12.41 16.32 5.23
CA ALA A 224 -12.16 14.96 5.74
C ALA A 224 -12.46 14.77 7.24
N ALA A 225 -12.76 15.83 7.99
CA ALA A 225 -13.17 15.80 9.40
C ALA A 225 -14.69 16.08 9.58
N SER A 226 -15.50 15.87 8.54
CA SER A 226 -16.95 16.08 8.57
C SER A 226 -17.35 17.51 8.97
N GLY A 227 -16.53 18.51 8.62
CA GLY A 227 -16.82 19.92 8.87
C GLY A 227 -16.53 20.42 10.29
N GLU A 228 -16.15 19.55 11.24
CA GLU A 228 -15.70 19.98 12.57
C GLU A 228 -14.26 20.49 12.51
N CYS A 229 -14.10 21.80 12.29
CA CYS A 229 -12.82 22.48 12.38
C CYS A 229 -12.99 23.78 13.19
N PRO A 230 -12.91 23.69 14.53
CA PRO A 230 -12.76 24.87 15.33
C PRO A 230 -11.28 25.24 15.24
N LEU A 231 -10.92 26.15 14.33
CA LEU A 231 -9.74 27.01 14.47
C LEU A 231 -9.98 27.98 15.64
N VAL A 232 -10.40 27.45 16.80
CA VAL A 232 -10.72 28.20 18.00
C VAL A 232 -9.56 28.00 18.97
N VAL A 233 -9.12 29.11 19.54
CA VAL A 233 -7.96 29.26 20.46
C VAL A 233 -8.26 28.69 21.85
N ASP A 234 -9.09 27.65 21.95
CA ASP A 234 -9.55 27.08 23.22
C ASP A 234 -9.03 25.65 23.38
N ASP A 235 -8.23 25.42 24.43
CA ASP A 235 -7.57 24.16 24.79
C ASP A 235 -8.55 22.98 25.01
N THR A 236 -9.85 23.25 25.06
CA THR A 236 -10.90 22.25 25.33
C THR A 236 -11.48 21.60 24.07
N THR A 237 -11.19 22.12 22.87
CA THR A 237 -11.77 21.60 21.63
C THR A 237 -10.74 20.80 20.80
N PRO A 238 -11.02 19.56 20.36
CA PRO A 238 -10.07 18.76 19.60
C PRO A 238 -9.66 19.45 18.28
N SER A 239 -8.36 19.65 18.06
CA SER A 239 -7.86 20.24 16.81
C SER A 239 -7.97 19.27 15.63
N CYS A 240 -8.13 19.79 14.41
CA CYS A 240 -8.34 19.06 13.15
C CYS A 240 -7.10 18.26 12.66
N GLY A 241 -6.30 17.71 13.57
CA GLY A 241 -5.05 17.00 13.29
C GLY A 241 -5.17 15.48 13.12
N ASN A 242 -6.33 14.88 13.43
CA ASN A 242 -6.51 13.42 13.45
C ASN A 242 -7.11 12.83 12.15
N SER A 243 -7.67 13.65 11.25
CA SER A 243 -8.15 13.14 9.96
C SER A 243 -6.95 12.83 9.07
N ARG A 244 -6.82 11.56 8.67
CA ARG A 244 -5.73 11.05 7.85
C ARG A 244 -6.29 10.62 6.50
N PHE A 245 -5.79 11.23 5.44
CA PHE A 245 -5.98 10.75 4.08
C PHE A 245 -5.22 9.44 3.92
N GLY A 246 -5.88 8.45 3.35
CA GLY A 246 -5.31 7.13 3.15
C GLY A 246 -5.72 6.53 1.82
N CYS A 247 -5.30 5.30 1.62
CA CYS A 247 -5.67 4.52 0.45
C CYS A 247 -7.18 4.25 0.45
N TRP A 248 -7.86 4.46 -0.67
CA TRP A 248 -9.31 4.28 -0.78
C TRP A 248 -9.76 2.82 -0.59
N VAL A 249 -8.83 1.87 -0.66
CA VAL A 249 -9.05 0.43 -0.43
C VAL A 249 -8.82 -0.01 1.03
N CYS A 250 -8.60 0.92 1.95
CA CYS A 250 -8.16 0.59 3.32
C CYS A 250 -9.27 -0.06 4.17
N THR A 251 -9.06 -1.32 4.54
CA THR A 251 -9.96 -2.11 5.41
C THR A 251 -9.55 -2.14 6.89
N VAL A 252 -8.46 -1.46 7.25
CA VAL A 252 -7.93 -1.43 8.63
C VAL A 252 -8.79 -0.56 9.56
N VAL A 253 -9.40 0.48 8.99
CA VAL A 253 -10.40 1.31 9.66
C VAL A 253 -11.78 0.69 9.41
N GLU A 254 -12.75 0.94 10.28
CA GLU A 254 -14.10 0.40 10.08
C GLU A 254 -14.83 1.15 8.96
N ARG A 255 -14.76 2.49 8.99
CA ARG A 255 -15.35 3.39 7.99
C ARG A 255 -14.32 4.39 7.49
N ASP A 256 -14.35 4.67 6.20
CA ASP A 256 -13.53 5.72 5.60
C ASP A 256 -14.25 7.07 5.69
N ARG A 257 -14.18 7.69 6.87
CA ARG A 257 -14.80 9.00 7.13
C ARG A 257 -14.27 10.11 6.22
N ALA A 258 -13.02 9.99 5.76
CA ALA A 258 -12.42 10.98 4.88
C ALA A 258 -13.08 10.92 3.50
N MET A 259 -13.24 9.72 2.94
CA MET A 259 -13.93 9.51 1.67
C MET A 259 -15.41 9.85 1.74
N GLU A 260 -16.10 9.43 2.79
CA GLU A 260 -17.51 9.79 3.06
C GLU A 260 -17.68 11.32 3.06
N ALA A 261 -16.83 12.03 3.80
CA ALA A 261 -16.97 13.46 3.91
C ALA A 261 -16.53 14.21 2.63
N MET A 262 -15.62 13.65 1.82
CA MET A 262 -15.33 14.19 0.48
C MET A 262 -16.54 14.05 -0.45
N ILE A 263 -17.21 12.89 -0.43
CA ILE A 263 -18.45 12.64 -1.16
C ILE A 263 -19.54 13.63 -0.73
N ASP A 264 -19.77 13.78 0.58
CA ASP A 264 -20.74 14.73 1.13
C ASP A 264 -20.41 16.20 0.78
N SER A 265 -19.13 16.51 0.52
CA SER A 265 -18.66 17.85 0.15
C SER A 265 -18.69 18.15 -1.35
N GLY A 266 -19.16 17.22 -2.19
CA GLY A 266 -19.37 17.41 -3.63
C GLY A 266 -18.64 16.43 -4.54
N GLU A 267 -17.79 15.53 -4.01
CA GLU A 267 -17.07 14.52 -4.79
C GLU A 267 -17.88 13.23 -4.96
N GLU A 268 -19.18 13.35 -5.29
CA GLU A 268 -20.16 12.24 -5.37
C GLU A 268 -19.72 11.13 -6.34
N TRP A 269 -18.94 11.46 -7.36
CA TRP A 269 -18.38 10.53 -8.33
C TRP A 269 -17.46 9.47 -7.70
N MET A 270 -16.97 9.68 -6.48
CA MET A 270 -16.18 8.70 -5.72
C MET A 270 -17.02 7.63 -5.01
N THR A 271 -18.36 7.73 -5.02
CA THR A 271 -19.26 6.73 -4.39
C THR A 271 -18.92 5.28 -4.76
N PRO A 272 -18.63 4.93 -6.04
CA PRO A 272 -18.25 3.56 -6.39
C PRO A 272 -16.98 3.05 -5.71
N LEU A 273 -16.05 3.95 -5.32
CA LEU A 273 -14.84 3.58 -4.57
C LEU A 273 -15.19 3.20 -3.13
N LEU A 274 -16.07 3.98 -2.49
CA LEU A 274 -16.53 3.71 -1.13
C LEU A 274 -17.30 2.38 -1.07
N GLU A 275 -18.19 2.15 -2.03
CA GLU A 275 -18.94 0.88 -2.14
C GLU A 275 -18.01 -0.32 -2.33
N PHE A 276 -17.02 -0.22 -3.23
CA PHE A 276 -16.03 -1.27 -3.43
C PHE A 276 -15.24 -1.55 -2.15
N ARG A 277 -14.81 -0.49 -1.46
CA ARG A 277 -14.06 -0.57 -0.20
C ARG A 277 -14.88 -1.26 0.88
N ASP A 278 -16.17 -0.94 1.00
CA ASP A 278 -17.05 -1.52 2.00
C ASP A 278 -17.34 -3.00 1.70
N ASP A 279 -17.48 -3.36 0.42
CA ASP A 279 -17.54 -4.76 0.01
C ASP A 279 -16.26 -5.52 0.33
N LEU A 280 -15.09 -4.88 0.16
CA LEU A 280 -13.81 -5.47 0.55
C LEU A 280 -13.72 -5.63 2.08
N ALA A 281 -14.19 -4.66 2.85
CA ALA A 281 -14.21 -4.71 4.31
C ALA A 281 -15.10 -5.84 4.86
N LYS A 282 -16.23 -6.14 4.20
CA LYS A 282 -17.10 -7.29 4.56
C LYS A 282 -16.35 -8.63 4.50
N THR A 283 -15.31 -8.74 3.68
CA THR A 283 -14.50 -9.97 3.61
C THR A 283 -13.60 -10.20 4.83
N GLN A 284 -13.47 -9.19 5.69
CA GLN A 284 -12.71 -9.27 6.94
C GLN A 284 -13.56 -9.70 8.13
N VAL A 285 -14.90 -9.76 7.99
CA VAL A 285 -15.80 -10.23 9.05
C VAL A 285 -15.47 -11.69 9.37
N PRO A 286 -15.10 -12.03 10.62
CA PRO A 286 -14.56 -13.35 10.98
C PRO A 286 -15.38 -14.53 10.46
N ASP A 287 -16.70 -14.48 10.63
CA ASP A 287 -17.62 -15.57 10.26
C ASP A 287 -17.83 -15.71 8.75
N ASP A 288 -17.52 -14.66 7.99
CA ASP A 288 -17.67 -14.64 6.55
C ASP A 288 -16.34 -14.92 5.83
N LYS A 289 -15.19 -14.92 6.52
CA LYS A 289 -13.85 -15.10 5.91
C LYS A 289 -13.79 -16.35 5.01
N LEU A 290 -14.29 -17.50 5.48
CA LEU A 290 -14.28 -18.76 4.72
C LEU A 290 -15.26 -18.79 3.54
N LYS A 291 -16.19 -17.83 3.44
CA LYS A 291 -17.04 -17.67 2.23
C LYS A 291 -16.25 -17.12 1.05
N PHE A 292 -15.17 -16.38 1.33
CA PHE A 292 -14.36 -15.69 0.32
C PHE A 292 -12.95 -16.26 0.17
N ARG A 293 -12.45 -16.97 1.19
CA ARG A 293 -11.07 -17.45 1.31
C ARG A 293 -11.01 -18.97 1.27
N GLU A 294 -9.95 -19.48 0.67
CA GLU A 294 -9.60 -20.90 0.67
C GLU A 294 -9.39 -21.39 2.10
N HIS A 295 -9.67 -22.65 2.39
CA HIS A 295 -9.29 -23.29 3.66
C HIS A 295 -7.80 -23.70 3.68
N ARG A 296 -7.14 -23.72 2.51
CA ARG A 296 -5.71 -24.05 2.35
C ARG A 296 -4.88 -22.78 2.28
N ARG A 297 -3.76 -22.75 3.00
CA ARG A 297 -2.73 -21.71 2.87
C ARG A 297 -2.08 -21.79 1.47
N ARG A 298 -1.33 -20.76 1.07
CA ARG A 298 -0.58 -20.79 -0.22
C ARG A 298 0.42 -21.94 -0.31
N SER A 299 0.93 -22.43 0.82
CA SER A 299 1.74 -23.65 0.93
C SER A 299 0.97 -24.90 0.48
N GLY A 300 -0.36 -24.88 0.55
CA GLY A 300 -1.27 -26.00 0.31
C GLY A 300 -1.62 -26.78 1.58
N THR A 301 -1.18 -26.33 2.75
CA THR A 301 -1.52 -26.95 4.05
C THR A 301 -2.74 -26.29 4.67
N VAL A 302 -3.51 -27.05 5.44
CA VAL A 302 -4.57 -26.52 6.32
C VAL A 302 -3.98 -26.33 7.72
N SER A 303 -4.12 -25.14 8.28
CA SER A 303 -3.82 -24.83 9.67
C SER A 303 -5.11 -24.51 10.41
N PHE A 304 -5.10 -24.65 11.74
CA PHE A 304 -6.24 -24.36 12.60
C PHE A 304 -5.88 -23.19 13.52
N ILE A 305 -6.90 -22.48 14.00
CA ILE A 305 -6.71 -21.37 14.93
C ILE A 305 -6.50 -21.95 16.33
N GLY A 306 -5.28 -21.87 16.86
CA GLY A 306 -4.94 -22.41 18.17
C GLY A 306 -5.41 -23.86 18.36
N ASP A 307 -6.05 -24.13 19.50
CA ASP A 307 -6.58 -25.44 19.85
C ASP A 307 -8.04 -25.66 19.39
N THR A 308 -8.50 -24.90 18.40
CA THR A 308 -9.84 -25.07 17.83
C THR A 308 -9.87 -26.02 16.63
N ALA A 309 -11.08 -26.38 16.23
CA ALA A 309 -11.37 -27.05 14.97
C ALA A 309 -11.68 -26.07 13.82
N ARG A 310 -11.56 -24.75 14.04
CA ARG A 310 -11.79 -23.74 13.00
C ARG A 310 -10.56 -23.64 12.09
N PRO A 311 -10.68 -23.91 10.78
CA PRO A 311 -9.58 -23.75 9.85
C PRO A 311 -9.19 -22.27 9.74
N MET A 312 -7.89 -22.01 9.74
CA MET A 312 -7.36 -20.68 9.50
C MET A 312 -7.52 -20.32 8.02
N PRO A 313 -8.19 -19.20 7.69
CA PRO A 313 -8.43 -18.82 6.31
C PRO A 313 -7.14 -18.59 5.51
N GLY A 314 -7.09 -19.16 4.31
CA GLY A 314 -6.04 -19.03 3.31
C GLY A 314 -6.19 -17.79 2.43
N PRO A 315 -5.67 -17.78 1.18
CA PRO A 315 -5.87 -16.67 0.24
C PRO A 315 -7.33 -16.60 -0.24
N TYR A 316 -7.72 -15.51 -0.90
CA TYR A 316 -9.01 -15.41 -1.60
C TYR A 316 -9.15 -16.51 -2.66
N THR A 317 -10.36 -17.05 -2.78
CA THR A 317 -10.68 -18.08 -3.79
C THR A 317 -10.56 -17.49 -5.20
N MET A 318 -10.26 -18.34 -6.19
CA MET A 318 -10.18 -17.89 -7.59
C MET A 318 -11.49 -17.24 -8.06
N THR A 319 -12.62 -17.85 -7.70
CA THR A 319 -13.96 -17.31 -8.00
C THR A 319 -14.15 -15.91 -7.43
N HIS A 320 -13.71 -15.68 -6.19
CA HIS A 320 -13.81 -14.37 -5.57
C HIS A 320 -12.85 -13.36 -6.23
N CYS A 321 -11.60 -13.73 -6.55
CA CYS A 321 -10.66 -12.88 -7.27
C CYS A 321 -11.19 -12.45 -8.65
N ARG A 322 -11.81 -13.37 -9.42
CA ARG A 322 -12.48 -13.06 -10.70
C ARG A 322 -13.62 -12.06 -10.52
N LYS A 323 -14.46 -12.27 -9.50
CA LYS A 323 -15.57 -11.35 -9.16
C LYS A 323 -15.05 -9.96 -8.78
N MET A 324 -14.02 -9.89 -7.92
CA MET A 324 -13.42 -8.62 -7.50
C MET A 324 -12.76 -7.89 -8.67
N LEU A 325 -12.04 -8.60 -9.56
CA LEU A 325 -11.44 -7.99 -10.75
C LEU A 325 -12.52 -7.38 -11.66
N LYS A 326 -13.63 -8.10 -11.88
CA LYS A 326 -14.76 -7.60 -12.65
C LYS A 326 -15.36 -6.34 -12.00
N GLN A 327 -15.59 -6.38 -10.69
CA GLN A 327 -16.12 -5.24 -9.94
C GLN A 327 -15.16 -4.03 -10.02
N LEU A 328 -13.86 -4.24 -9.85
CA LEU A 328 -12.84 -3.19 -9.93
C LEU A 328 -12.82 -2.51 -11.31
N LEU A 329 -12.95 -3.28 -12.39
CA LEU A 329 -13.01 -2.74 -13.75
C LEU A 329 -14.30 -1.97 -14.02
N ILE A 330 -15.43 -2.41 -13.42
CA ILE A 330 -16.70 -1.67 -13.46
C ILE A 330 -16.54 -0.35 -12.71
N THR A 331 -16.04 -0.39 -11.47
CA THR A 331 -15.74 0.80 -10.66
C THR A 331 -14.83 1.78 -11.41
N GLN A 332 -13.76 1.29 -12.04
CA GLN A 332 -12.86 2.10 -12.87
C GLN A 332 -13.59 2.77 -14.04
N LYS A 333 -14.48 2.05 -14.71
CA LYS A 333 -15.27 2.56 -15.83
C LYS A 333 -16.26 3.62 -15.37
N ASP A 334 -16.91 3.41 -14.23
CA ASP A 334 -17.92 4.31 -13.68
C ASP A 334 -17.28 5.63 -13.24
N ILE A 335 -16.18 5.59 -12.48
CA ILE A 335 -15.45 6.82 -12.11
C ILE A 335 -14.89 7.53 -13.32
N LYS A 336 -14.43 6.81 -14.35
CA LYS A 336 -13.92 7.43 -15.58
C LYS A 336 -15.00 8.19 -16.33
N ALA A 337 -16.26 7.79 -16.20
CA ALA A 337 -17.39 8.45 -16.83
C ALA A 337 -17.92 9.66 -16.03
N SER A 338 -17.77 9.65 -14.69
CA SER A 338 -18.35 10.66 -13.80
C SER A 338 -17.36 11.66 -13.22
N ALA A 339 -16.07 11.32 -13.14
CA ALA A 339 -15.06 12.17 -12.53
C ALA A 339 -14.80 13.46 -13.34
N PRO A 340 -14.47 14.57 -12.65
CA PRO A 340 -13.99 15.78 -13.29
C PRO A 340 -12.74 15.57 -14.16
N GLU A 341 -12.54 16.46 -15.12
CA GLU A 341 -11.36 16.41 -15.99
C GLU A 341 -10.06 16.59 -15.17
N GLY A 342 -9.08 15.72 -15.45
CA GLY A 342 -7.77 15.74 -14.79
C GLY A 342 -7.68 14.89 -13.51
N GLU A 343 -8.76 14.26 -13.07
CA GLU A 343 -8.72 13.27 -12.00
C GLU A 343 -8.07 11.95 -12.46
N ASN A 344 -7.28 11.33 -11.58
CA ASN A 344 -6.71 10.02 -11.85
C ASN A 344 -7.78 8.94 -11.68
N THR A 345 -8.37 8.52 -12.79
CA THR A 345 -9.44 7.51 -12.84
C THR A 345 -8.93 6.11 -13.15
N THR A 346 -7.62 5.90 -13.24
CA THR A 346 -7.05 4.56 -13.46
C THR A 346 -6.81 3.89 -12.11
N LEU A 347 -7.68 2.95 -11.75
CA LEU A 347 -7.59 2.17 -10.51
C LEU A 347 -6.68 0.95 -10.63
N ILE A 348 -6.63 0.34 -11.82
CA ILE A 348 -5.76 -0.79 -12.14
C ILE A 348 -5.12 -0.58 -13.51
N THR A 349 -3.81 -0.76 -13.55
CA THR A 349 -2.99 -0.51 -14.74
C THR A 349 -2.90 -1.74 -15.64
N GLU A 350 -2.56 -1.52 -16.91
CA GLU A 350 -2.36 -2.63 -17.85
C GLU A 350 -1.23 -3.58 -17.41
N PRO A 351 -0.05 -3.10 -16.93
CA PRO A 351 0.98 -3.99 -16.37
C PRO A 351 0.48 -4.87 -15.23
N GLU A 352 -0.37 -4.36 -14.33
CA GLU A 352 -0.96 -5.17 -13.26
C GLU A 352 -1.89 -6.24 -13.81
N LEU A 353 -2.72 -5.94 -14.82
CA LEU A 353 -3.58 -6.94 -15.46
C LEU A 353 -2.77 -8.06 -16.12
N HIS A 354 -1.65 -7.71 -16.78
CA HIS A 354 -0.73 -8.67 -17.36
C HIS A 354 -0.11 -9.59 -16.30
N GLU A 355 0.32 -9.02 -15.17
CA GLU A 355 0.93 -9.79 -14.09
C GLU A 355 -0.10 -10.66 -13.36
N ILE A 356 -1.32 -10.16 -13.14
CA ILE A 356 -2.43 -10.96 -12.57
C ILE A 356 -2.74 -12.15 -13.50
N ARG A 357 -2.85 -11.93 -14.82
CA ARG A 357 -3.06 -13.02 -15.79
C ARG A 357 -1.93 -14.04 -15.71
N ARG A 358 -0.67 -13.59 -15.66
CA ARG A 358 0.50 -14.48 -15.53
C ARG A 358 0.40 -15.34 -14.27
N LEU A 359 0.11 -14.74 -13.11
CA LEU A 359 -0.04 -15.44 -11.83
C LEU A 359 -1.21 -16.43 -11.84
N TRP A 360 -2.36 -16.04 -12.40
CA TRP A 360 -3.53 -16.93 -12.45
C TRP A 360 -3.26 -18.16 -13.31
N ARG A 361 -2.64 -18.00 -14.48
CA ARG A 361 -2.31 -19.10 -15.38
C ARG A 361 -1.21 -20.01 -14.84
N SER A 362 -0.18 -19.44 -14.21
CA SER A 362 1.01 -20.20 -13.80
C SER A 362 0.96 -20.75 -12.38
N GLU A 363 0.30 -20.06 -11.45
CA GLU A 363 0.28 -20.46 -10.02
C GLU A 363 -1.08 -20.98 -9.57
N ARG A 364 -2.18 -20.55 -10.20
CA ARG A 364 -3.55 -20.81 -9.74
C ARG A 364 -4.40 -21.69 -10.65
N GLY A 365 -3.82 -22.22 -11.73
CA GLY A 365 -4.49 -23.18 -12.62
C GLY A 365 -5.60 -22.56 -13.48
N ASP A 366 -5.51 -21.28 -13.81
CA ASP A 366 -6.50 -20.59 -14.65
C ASP A 366 -6.35 -20.93 -16.14
N TRP A 367 -6.72 -22.15 -16.53
CA TRP A 367 -6.64 -22.61 -17.93
C TRP A 367 -7.61 -21.86 -18.85
N GLU A 368 -8.76 -21.41 -18.34
CA GLU A 368 -9.75 -20.67 -19.11
C GLU A 368 -9.35 -19.24 -19.50
N ASP A 369 -8.20 -18.77 -18.99
CA ASP A 369 -7.67 -17.42 -19.24
C ASP A 369 -8.70 -16.33 -18.92
N SER A 370 -9.13 -16.24 -17.66
CA SER A 370 -10.28 -15.39 -17.31
C SER A 370 -9.99 -13.90 -17.49
N VAL A 371 -8.75 -13.45 -17.31
CA VAL A 371 -8.42 -12.00 -17.29
C VAL A 371 -8.77 -11.31 -18.62
N PRO A 372 -8.29 -11.76 -19.80
CA PRO A 372 -8.70 -11.18 -21.08
C PRO A 372 -10.21 -11.18 -21.30
N ARG A 373 -10.90 -12.25 -20.89
CA ARG A 373 -12.36 -12.37 -21.02
C ARG A 373 -13.08 -11.31 -20.19
N ILE A 374 -12.71 -11.15 -18.91
CA ILE A 374 -13.28 -10.15 -18.01
C ILE A 374 -13.02 -8.74 -18.53
N VAL A 375 -11.80 -8.45 -18.99
CA VAL A 375 -11.45 -7.13 -19.55
C VAL A 375 -12.28 -6.81 -20.78
N ARG A 376 -12.42 -7.76 -21.72
CA ARG A 376 -13.23 -7.60 -22.91
C ARG A 376 -14.71 -7.41 -22.58
N GLU A 377 -15.23 -8.16 -21.61
CA GLU A 377 -16.62 -8.06 -21.16
C GLU A 377 -16.94 -6.67 -20.59
N VAL A 378 -16.08 -6.14 -19.71
CA VAL A 378 -16.37 -4.89 -18.98
C VAL A 378 -15.97 -3.64 -19.77
N LEU A 379 -14.78 -3.65 -20.36
CA LEU A 379 -14.20 -2.49 -21.04
C LEU A 379 -14.45 -2.47 -22.54
N GLY A 380 -14.87 -3.58 -23.15
CA GLY A 380 -15.10 -3.68 -24.60
C GLY A 380 -13.84 -3.53 -25.46
N LYS A 381 -12.65 -3.56 -24.85
CA LYS A 381 -11.35 -3.49 -25.53
C LYS A 381 -10.53 -4.74 -25.27
N ASP A 382 -9.65 -5.08 -26.22
CA ASP A 382 -8.62 -6.08 -26.02
C ASP A 382 -7.29 -5.38 -25.77
N LEU A 383 -6.52 -5.90 -24.82
CA LEU A 383 -5.16 -5.40 -24.55
C LEU A 383 -4.16 -6.18 -25.41
N ASN A 384 -2.93 -5.68 -25.49
CA ASN A 384 -1.86 -6.37 -26.20
C ASN A 384 -1.31 -7.52 -25.35
N TRP A 385 -2.13 -8.56 -25.16
CA TRP A 385 -1.79 -9.73 -24.37
C TRP A 385 -0.57 -10.46 -24.92
N VAL A 386 0.40 -10.72 -24.05
CA VAL A 386 1.54 -11.59 -24.42
C VAL A 386 1.00 -12.98 -24.72
N SER A 387 1.27 -13.48 -25.93
CA SER A 387 1.01 -14.86 -26.29
C SER A 387 2.13 -15.73 -25.73
N ASP A 388 1.77 -16.83 -25.09
CA ASP A 388 2.75 -17.86 -24.74
C ASP A 388 2.93 -18.74 -25.98
N ASP A 389 4.17 -18.99 -26.42
CA ASP A 389 4.45 -19.83 -27.60
C ASP A 389 4.22 -21.33 -27.32
N ALA A 390 3.91 -21.68 -26.06
CA ALA A 390 3.61 -23.04 -25.62
C ALA A 390 2.14 -23.43 -25.86
N VAL A 391 1.88 -24.73 -26.07
CA VAL A 391 0.52 -25.29 -26.09
C VAL A 391 -0.14 -25.01 -24.73
N ALA A 392 -1.12 -24.12 -24.74
CA ALA A 392 -1.91 -23.78 -23.59
C ALA A 392 -3.14 -24.70 -23.50
N PHE A 393 -3.41 -25.24 -22.31
CA PHE A 393 -4.70 -25.82 -22.00
C PHE A 393 -5.77 -24.73 -22.06
N THR A 394 -6.94 -25.12 -22.56
CA THR A 394 -8.11 -24.28 -22.80
C THR A 394 -9.21 -24.57 -21.79
N ALA A 395 -10.31 -23.82 -21.85
CA ALA A 395 -11.50 -24.10 -21.05
C ALA A 395 -12.05 -25.52 -21.33
N ASP A 396 -12.11 -25.92 -22.60
CA ASP A 396 -12.59 -27.24 -23.03
C ASP A 396 -11.71 -28.38 -22.46
N ASP A 397 -10.39 -28.17 -22.39
CA ASP A 397 -9.46 -29.12 -21.75
C ASP A 397 -9.72 -29.23 -20.24
N GLY A 398 -10.10 -28.13 -19.60
CA GLY A 398 -10.51 -28.10 -18.19
C GLY A 398 -11.79 -28.89 -17.95
N GLU A 399 -12.84 -28.69 -18.76
CA GLU A 399 -14.10 -29.42 -18.67
C GLU A 399 -13.90 -30.93 -18.89
N LEU A 400 -13.08 -31.30 -19.87
CA LEU A 400 -12.70 -32.69 -20.11
C LEU A 400 -11.95 -33.26 -18.89
N LEU A 401 -10.98 -32.52 -18.35
CA LEU A 401 -10.22 -32.97 -17.20
C LEU A 401 -11.11 -33.17 -15.97
N ASP A 402 -12.06 -32.26 -15.72
CA ASP A 402 -13.04 -32.39 -14.65
C ASP A 402 -13.84 -33.69 -14.77
N SER A 403 -14.33 -34.01 -15.97
CA SER A 403 -15.08 -35.24 -16.21
C SER A 403 -14.25 -36.50 -15.90
N VAL A 404 -12.99 -36.53 -16.37
CA VAL A 404 -12.08 -37.67 -16.16
C VAL A 404 -11.68 -37.80 -14.69
N CYS A 405 -11.42 -36.68 -14.01
CA CYS A 405 -11.04 -36.66 -12.61
C CYS A 405 -12.19 -37.12 -11.72
N ALA A 406 -13.42 -36.69 -12.02
CA ALA A 406 -14.63 -37.14 -11.33
C ALA A 406 -14.87 -38.65 -11.46
N GLU A 407 -14.68 -39.21 -12.66
CA GLU A 407 -14.81 -40.66 -12.89
C GLU A 407 -13.78 -41.49 -12.10
N ASN A 408 -12.58 -40.93 -11.89
CA ASN A 408 -11.47 -41.63 -11.22
C ASN A 408 -11.34 -41.29 -9.74
N GLY A 409 -12.20 -40.43 -9.19
CA GLY A 409 -12.15 -40.01 -7.78
C GLY A 409 -10.87 -39.26 -7.41
N VAL A 410 -10.29 -38.50 -8.36
CA VAL A 410 -9.07 -37.71 -8.14
C VAL A 410 -9.44 -36.22 -8.14
N PRO A 411 -8.86 -35.38 -7.26
CA PRO A 411 -9.09 -33.94 -7.30
C PRO A 411 -8.57 -33.30 -8.59
N THR A 412 -9.43 -32.61 -9.35
CA THR A 412 -9.04 -31.96 -10.62
C THR A 412 -7.89 -30.98 -10.42
N GLU A 413 -7.94 -30.15 -9.36
CA GLU A 413 -6.91 -29.15 -9.08
C GLU A 413 -5.51 -29.76 -8.89
N LEU A 414 -5.42 -30.97 -8.30
CA LEU A 414 -4.16 -31.70 -8.20
C LEU A 414 -3.63 -32.05 -9.61
N VAL A 415 -4.49 -32.60 -10.48
CA VAL A 415 -4.08 -33.02 -11.81
C VAL A 415 -3.71 -31.83 -12.70
N VAL A 416 -4.47 -30.73 -12.64
CA VAL A 416 -4.14 -29.44 -13.28
C VAL A 416 -2.73 -29.03 -12.89
N ARG A 417 -2.42 -29.08 -11.60
CA ARG A 417 -1.13 -28.66 -11.07
C ARG A 417 0.01 -29.56 -11.50
N LEU A 418 -0.21 -30.87 -11.54
CA LEU A 418 0.77 -31.84 -12.03
C LEU A 418 1.08 -31.62 -13.52
N LEU A 419 0.05 -31.37 -14.33
CA LEU A 419 0.20 -31.06 -15.75
C LEU A 419 0.92 -29.73 -15.97
N ASP A 420 0.66 -28.71 -15.15
CA ASP A 420 1.36 -27.43 -15.20
C ASP A 420 2.85 -27.57 -14.81
N ILE A 421 3.18 -28.36 -13.79
CA ILE A 421 4.58 -28.66 -13.40
C ILE A 421 5.33 -29.34 -14.55
N GLU A 422 4.69 -30.31 -15.20
CA GLU A 422 5.27 -31.03 -16.33
C GLU A 422 5.47 -30.09 -17.53
N ARG A 423 4.46 -29.28 -17.86
CA ARG A 423 4.50 -28.30 -18.95
C ARG A 423 5.60 -27.27 -18.74
N ALA A 424 5.72 -26.71 -17.53
CA ALA A 424 6.75 -25.72 -17.19
C ALA A 424 8.18 -26.27 -17.36
N SER A 425 8.33 -27.60 -17.36
CA SER A 425 9.63 -28.26 -17.51
C SER A 425 9.89 -28.79 -18.92
N HIS A 426 8.91 -28.64 -19.82
CA HIS A 426 9.03 -29.05 -21.21
C HIS A 426 10.09 -28.22 -21.93
N GLY A 427 11.04 -28.88 -22.61
CA GLY A 427 12.14 -28.22 -23.32
C GLY A 427 13.39 -27.92 -22.47
N LEU A 428 13.36 -28.12 -21.15
CA LEU A 428 14.54 -27.96 -20.29
C LEU A 428 15.50 -29.15 -20.41
N LYS A 429 16.79 -28.88 -20.67
CA LYS A 429 17.85 -29.91 -20.72
C LYS A 429 18.05 -30.66 -19.39
N ARG A 430 17.72 -30.03 -18.26
CA ARG A 430 17.79 -30.61 -16.91
C ARG A 430 16.44 -30.45 -16.23
N ARG A 431 15.78 -31.57 -15.93
CA ARG A 431 14.41 -31.63 -15.37
C ARG A 431 14.38 -31.87 -13.86
N HIS A 432 15.46 -31.56 -13.14
CA HIS A 432 15.56 -31.86 -11.71
C HIS A 432 14.45 -31.19 -10.87
N GLY A 433 13.97 -30.02 -11.29
CA GLY A 433 12.87 -29.30 -10.63
C GLY A 433 11.50 -29.96 -10.74
N VAL A 434 11.27 -30.86 -11.71
CA VAL A 434 9.97 -31.54 -11.90
C VAL A 434 9.64 -32.38 -10.69
N HIS A 435 10.57 -33.22 -10.24
CA HIS A 435 10.32 -34.13 -9.11
C HIS A 435 10.05 -33.36 -7.82
N THR A 436 10.79 -32.27 -7.56
CA THR A 436 10.53 -31.39 -6.41
C THR A 436 9.16 -30.71 -6.53
N GLY A 437 8.75 -30.28 -7.73
CA GLY A 437 7.43 -29.71 -7.97
C GLY A 437 6.30 -30.71 -7.72
N ILE A 438 6.43 -31.93 -8.26
CA ILE A 438 5.47 -33.03 -8.09
C ILE A 438 5.37 -33.40 -6.60
N GLU A 439 6.49 -33.56 -5.91
CA GLU A 439 6.51 -33.83 -4.46
C GLU A 439 5.82 -32.70 -3.69
N GLY A 440 6.09 -31.45 -4.06
CA GLY A 440 5.42 -30.28 -3.50
C GLY A 440 3.91 -30.25 -3.76
N ALA A 441 3.43 -30.79 -4.88
CA ALA A 441 2.00 -30.94 -5.16
C ALA A 441 1.37 -32.03 -4.27
N PHE A 442 2.02 -33.18 -4.12
CA PHE A 442 1.50 -34.27 -3.28
C PHE A 442 1.52 -33.97 -1.78
N ARG A 443 2.40 -33.09 -1.30
CA ARG A 443 2.43 -32.65 0.11
C ARG A 443 1.28 -31.72 0.50
N ARG A 444 0.50 -31.25 -0.47
CA ARG A 444 -0.67 -30.40 -0.19
C ARG A 444 -1.83 -31.23 0.31
N GLU A 445 -2.73 -30.54 0.99
CA GLU A 445 -4.00 -31.12 1.40
C GLU A 445 -5.00 -31.03 0.25
N TRP A 446 -5.57 -32.18 -0.11
CA TRP A 446 -6.52 -32.30 -1.23
C TRP A 446 -7.85 -32.90 -0.81
N ARG A 447 -7.96 -33.33 0.45
CA ARG A 447 -9.20 -33.84 1.04
C ARG A 447 -10.20 -32.72 1.27
N ASP A 448 -11.45 -33.13 1.47
CA ASP A 448 -12.52 -32.20 1.82
C ASP A 448 -12.30 -31.61 3.21
N ILE A 449 -12.68 -30.34 3.38
CA ILE A 449 -12.49 -29.63 4.65
C ILE A 449 -13.28 -30.27 5.79
N ASP A 450 -14.46 -30.84 5.50
CA ASP A 450 -15.30 -31.48 6.51
C ASP A 450 -14.61 -32.72 7.10
N GLU A 451 -13.88 -33.48 6.27
CA GLU A 451 -13.08 -34.62 6.70
C GLU A 451 -11.95 -34.17 7.65
N ILE A 452 -11.25 -33.10 7.27
CA ILE A 452 -10.10 -32.57 8.02
C ILE A 452 -10.55 -31.98 9.36
N VAL A 453 -11.67 -31.25 9.36
CA VAL A 453 -12.29 -30.69 10.56
C VAL A 453 -12.80 -31.81 11.47
N ALA A 454 -13.45 -32.84 10.93
CA ALA A 454 -13.90 -33.98 11.72
C ALA A 454 -12.73 -34.73 12.38
N GLU A 455 -11.63 -34.93 11.66
CA GLU A 455 -10.40 -35.52 12.20
C GLU A 455 -9.80 -34.66 13.34
N ARG A 456 -9.85 -33.34 13.20
CA ARG A 456 -9.40 -32.39 14.24
C ARG A 456 -10.29 -32.43 15.48
N ILE A 457 -11.61 -32.43 15.31
CA ILE A 457 -12.57 -32.56 16.42
C ILE A 457 -12.34 -33.87 17.18
N ALA A 458 -12.17 -34.98 16.47
CA ALA A 458 -11.89 -36.28 17.08
C ALA A 458 -10.58 -36.28 17.89
N LYS A 459 -9.58 -35.52 17.46
CA LYS A 459 -8.30 -35.36 18.20
C LYS A 459 -8.41 -34.45 19.42
N LEU A 460 -9.26 -33.42 19.37
CA LEU A 460 -9.43 -32.44 20.45
C LEU A 460 -10.33 -32.94 21.59
N GLY A 461 -11.27 -33.86 21.32
CA GLY A 461 -12.21 -34.34 22.33
C GLY A 461 -13.26 -33.29 22.75
N ASP A 462 -13.85 -33.45 23.94
CA ASP A 462 -14.98 -32.64 24.46
C ASP A 462 -14.59 -31.23 24.94
N SER A 463 -13.31 -30.84 24.80
CA SER A 463 -12.76 -29.57 25.31
C SER A 463 -12.62 -28.46 24.25
N GLY A 464 -13.12 -28.66 23.03
CA GLY A 464 -12.86 -27.80 21.87
C GLY A 464 -14.02 -26.91 21.40
N GLN A 465 -15.11 -26.83 22.16
CA GLN A 465 -16.27 -26.01 21.80
C GLN A 465 -16.26 -24.75 22.68
N ASP A 466 -16.37 -23.60 22.04
CA ASP A 466 -16.48 -22.25 22.63
C ASP A 466 -15.15 -21.59 23.01
N VAL A 467 -14.43 -21.14 21.97
CA VAL A 467 -13.49 -20.01 22.07
C VAL A 467 -14.16 -18.81 21.39
N ASP A 468 -14.14 -17.66 22.06
CA ASP A 468 -14.83 -16.45 21.62
C ASP A 468 -14.30 -15.97 20.26
N ALA A 469 -15.17 -15.44 19.40
CA ALA A 469 -14.81 -15.05 18.03
C ALA A 469 -13.72 -13.97 17.99
N ASP A 470 -13.69 -13.12 19.03
CA ASP A 470 -12.73 -12.04 19.18
C ASP A 470 -11.34 -12.55 19.63
N GLU A 471 -11.25 -13.65 20.40
CA GLU A 471 -9.96 -14.27 20.76
C GLU A 471 -9.32 -15.02 19.57
N LEU A 472 -10.15 -15.49 18.64
CA LEU A 472 -9.71 -16.18 17.42
C LEU A 472 -9.08 -15.24 16.40
N ASP A 473 -9.61 -14.03 16.24
CA ASP A 473 -9.05 -13.00 15.35
C ASP A 473 -7.66 -12.56 15.81
N ASP A 474 -7.47 -12.49 17.13
CA ASP A 474 -6.19 -12.18 17.75
C ASP A 474 -5.13 -13.28 17.54
N ALA A 475 -5.52 -14.56 17.60
CA ALA A 475 -4.61 -15.69 17.37
C ALA A 475 -4.26 -15.88 15.88
N GLU A 476 -5.25 -15.75 14.98
CA GLU A 476 -5.07 -15.86 13.52
C GLU A 476 -4.02 -14.88 12.97
N ASP A 477 -4.15 -13.63 13.39
CA ASP A 477 -3.37 -12.53 12.88
C ASP A 477 -1.93 -12.52 13.45
N ALA A 478 -1.70 -13.11 14.63
CA ALA A 478 -0.37 -13.25 15.23
C ALA A 478 0.49 -14.31 14.50
N GLU A 479 -0.15 -15.40 14.03
CA GLU A 479 0.50 -16.47 13.27
C GLU A 479 0.60 -16.18 11.76
N GLY A 480 -0.12 -15.18 11.25
CA GLY A 480 -0.05 -14.72 9.86
C GLY A 480 1.24 -13.97 9.48
N VAL A 481 2.03 -13.53 10.46
CA VAL A 481 3.23 -12.66 10.25
C VAL A 481 4.49 -13.46 9.84
N THR A 482 4.49 -14.80 9.97
CA THR A 482 5.69 -15.64 9.80
C THR A 482 5.74 -16.49 8.51
N GLN A 483 4.96 -16.18 7.47
CA GLN A 483 4.99 -16.95 6.19
C GLN A 483 5.11 -16.10 4.92
#